data_AF-G3PHF9-F1
#
_entry.id   AF-G3PHF9-F1
#
_cell.length_a   1.000
_cell.length_b   1.000
_cell.length_c   1.000
_cell.angle_alpha   90.00
_cell.angle_beta   90.00
_cell.angle_gamma   90.00
#
_symmetry.space_group_name_H-M   'P 1'
#
loop_
_entity.id
_entity.type
_entity.pdbx_description
1 polymer ?
#
loop_
_entity_poly.entity_id
_entity_poly.type
_entity_poly.pdbx_seq_one_letter_code
_entity_poly.pdbx_strand_id
1 'polypeptide(L)'
;MATERRFPDSFIDKDPKKAVEELNDALQEDPDSAECLCQRAYAHTLLKNYSCAVDDAKKAQQLTPGLPLAFLRTGIAEYHLNHYESAHAALAQGQQLDVTDKSFEFWIKQCEQMMREPTQAGSELRTPAVPPVKHDWYQTESQVIVTVMAKNVPKDGVRVSFMEKELSATIQLASGENFNLDLHLLHSIVPQQSNFKILTTKVEFKLKKTDGIRWEKLEGEGQESNIKHFNPSRCPSSTDPRACKWDKMVVDISEEEKSEKLEGDAALNKLFQQIYCDGTDEVKRAMNKSFPLRKYSTN
;
A
#
# COMPACT_ATOMS: atom_id res chain seq x y z
N MET A 1 26.51 -43.00 -20.26
CA MET A 1 25.75 -41.98 -20.99
C MET A 1 24.78 -41.38 -20.00
N ALA A 2 25.08 -40.21 -19.45
CA ALA A 2 24.14 -39.51 -18.58
C ALA A 2 22.96 -39.09 -19.46
N THR A 3 21.78 -39.62 -19.17
CA THR A 3 20.54 -39.15 -19.79
C THR A 3 20.37 -37.69 -19.39
N GLU A 4 20.48 -36.77 -20.34
CA GLU A 4 20.17 -35.35 -20.11
C GLU A 4 18.76 -35.27 -19.50
N ARG A 5 18.68 -34.81 -18.25
CA ARG A 5 17.39 -34.57 -17.60
C ARG A 5 16.77 -33.38 -18.30
N ARG A 6 15.73 -33.64 -19.10
CA ARG A 6 14.98 -32.60 -19.80
C ARG A 6 13.75 -32.21 -18.99
N PHE A 7 13.57 -30.91 -18.80
CA PHE A 7 12.45 -30.33 -18.05
C PHE A 7 11.51 -29.61 -19.02
N PRO A 8 10.43 -30.27 -19.49
CA PRO A 8 9.47 -29.62 -20.37
C PRO A 8 8.64 -28.59 -19.60
N ASP A 9 8.17 -27.56 -20.29
CA ASP A 9 7.33 -26.50 -19.70
C ASP A 9 6.10 -27.09 -18.96
N SER A 10 5.49 -28.17 -19.49
CA SER A 10 4.35 -28.85 -18.85
C SER A 10 4.64 -29.46 -17.48
N PHE A 11 5.89 -29.85 -17.22
CA PHE A 11 6.31 -30.33 -15.90
C PHE A 11 6.34 -29.17 -14.90
N ILE A 12 6.84 -28.01 -15.34
CA ILE A 12 6.99 -26.81 -14.53
C ILE A 12 5.60 -26.19 -14.24
N ASP A 13 4.72 -26.15 -15.23
CA ASP A 13 3.36 -25.64 -15.10
C ASP A 13 2.55 -26.42 -14.05
N LYS A 14 2.83 -27.72 -13.90
CA LYS A 14 2.12 -28.60 -12.95
C LYS A 14 2.50 -28.31 -11.50
N ASP A 15 3.80 -28.14 -11.24
CA ASP A 15 4.31 -27.84 -9.90
C ASP A 15 5.64 -27.06 -10.00
N PRO A 16 5.58 -25.72 -10.02
CA PRO A 16 6.78 -24.92 -10.20
C PRO A 16 7.72 -24.97 -9.00
N LYS A 17 7.23 -25.29 -7.79
CA LYS A 17 8.09 -25.43 -6.60
C LYS A 17 8.92 -26.69 -6.70
N LYS A 18 8.27 -27.81 -7.00
CA LYS A 18 8.95 -29.09 -7.20
C LYS A 18 9.91 -29.03 -8.39
N ALA A 19 9.53 -28.32 -9.45
CA ALA A 19 10.41 -28.13 -10.59
C ALA A 19 11.70 -27.38 -10.23
N VAL A 20 11.62 -26.33 -9.41
CA VAL A 20 12.83 -25.63 -8.91
C VAL A 20 13.73 -26.56 -8.12
N GLU A 21 13.19 -27.44 -7.28
CA GLU A 21 13.98 -28.42 -6.53
C GLU A 21 14.73 -29.38 -7.47
N GLU A 22 14.03 -30.00 -8.43
CA GLU A 22 14.67 -30.92 -9.38
C GLU A 22 15.66 -30.22 -10.31
N LEU A 23 15.40 -28.97 -10.68
CA LEU A 23 16.31 -28.13 -11.47
C LEU A 23 17.55 -27.70 -10.66
N ASN A 24 17.40 -27.47 -9.35
CA ASN A 24 18.55 -27.22 -8.47
C ASN A 24 19.46 -28.44 -8.39
N ASP A 25 18.90 -29.63 -8.24
CA ASP A 25 19.66 -30.88 -8.25
C ASP A 25 20.36 -31.09 -9.61
N ALA A 26 19.66 -30.82 -10.72
CA ALA A 26 20.27 -30.90 -12.05
C ALA A 26 21.43 -29.91 -12.24
N LEU A 27 21.30 -28.69 -11.72
CA LEU A 27 22.34 -27.66 -11.77
C LEU A 27 23.49 -27.89 -10.76
N GLN A 28 23.34 -28.79 -9.79
CA GLN A 28 24.48 -29.26 -8.98
C GLN A 28 25.37 -30.20 -9.79
N GLU A 29 24.78 -31.03 -10.64
CA GLU A 29 25.51 -31.96 -11.51
C GLU A 29 26.10 -31.26 -12.73
N ASP A 30 25.35 -30.33 -13.35
CA ASP A 30 25.79 -29.50 -14.46
C ASP A 30 25.45 -28.01 -14.24
N PRO A 31 26.33 -27.24 -13.56
CA PRO A 31 26.09 -25.84 -13.21
C PRO A 31 25.95 -24.88 -14.39
N ASP A 32 26.40 -25.30 -15.58
CA ASP A 32 26.49 -24.47 -16.77
C ASP A 32 25.51 -24.92 -17.87
N SER A 33 24.49 -25.70 -17.49
CA SER A 33 23.37 -26.04 -18.35
C SER A 33 22.45 -24.83 -18.58
N ALA A 34 22.62 -24.16 -19.73
CA ALA A 34 21.80 -23.01 -20.12
C ALA A 34 20.29 -23.34 -20.22
N GLU A 35 19.93 -24.56 -20.65
CA GLU A 35 18.54 -25.00 -20.72
C GLU A 35 17.94 -25.16 -19.31
N CYS A 36 18.65 -25.79 -18.37
CA CYS A 36 18.18 -25.92 -16.98
C CYS A 36 18.04 -24.54 -16.31
N LEU A 37 18.97 -23.61 -16.55
CA LEU A 37 18.87 -22.24 -16.04
C LEU A 37 17.63 -21.52 -16.61
N CYS A 38 17.34 -21.66 -17.91
CA CYS A 38 16.13 -21.08 -18.51
C CYS A 38 14.84 -21.66 -17.92
N GLN A 39 14.83 -22.97 -17.67
CA GLN A 39 13.67 -23.64 -17.07
C GLN A 39 13.51 -23.28 -15.59
N ARG A 40 14.61 -23.07 -14.86
CA ARG A 40 14.56 -22.58 -13.48
C ARG A 40 14.10 -21.13 -13.41
N ALA A 41 14.53 -20.29 -14.36
CA ALA A 41 14.01 -18.93 -14.51
C ALA A 41 12.51 -18.91 -14.79
N TYR A 42 12.01 -19.83 -15.62
CA TYR A 42 10.58 -19.96 -15.86
C TYR A 42 9.81 -20.34 -14.60
N ALA A 43 10.28 -21.37 -13.88
CA ALA A 43 9.69 -21.80 -12.63
C ALA A 43 9.69 -20.66 -11.58
N HIS A 44 10.79 -19.92 -11.45
CA HIS A 44 10.87 -18.73 -10.60
C HIS A 44 9.90 -17.63 -11.00
N THR A 45 9.69 -17.41 -12.29
CA THR A 45 8.71 -16.44 -12.81
C THR A 45 7.29 -16.83 -12.39
N LEU A 46 6.92 -18.11 -12.48
CA LEU A 46 5.61 -18.61 -12.02
C LEU A 46 5.45 -18.50 -10.49
N LEU A 47 6.55 -18.61 -9.75
CA LEU A 47 6.58 -18.40 -8.29
C LEU A 47 6.65 -16.92 -7.88
N LYS A 48 6.64 -15.98 -8.83
CA LYS A 48 6.80 -14.53 -8.62
C LYS A 48 8.14 -14.12 -8.01
N ASN A 49 9.16 -14.98 -8.11
CA ASN A 49 10.53 -14.70 -7.70
C ASN A 49 11.33 -14.11 -8.87
N TYR A 50 10.92 -12.92 -9.31
CA TYR A 50 11.41 -12.34 -10.58
C TYR A 50 12.90 -11.99 -10.57
N SER A 51 13.46 -11.57 -9.43
CA SER A 51 14.90 -11.32 -9.31
C SER A 51 15.74 -12.56 -9.60
N CYS A 52 15.41 -13.69 -8.96
CA CYS A 52 16.09 -14.97 -9.22
C CYS A 52 15.91 -15.42 -10.67
N ALA A 53 14.73 -15.20 -11.26
CA ALA A 53 14.47 -15.52 -12.65
C ALA A 53 15.35 -14.72 -13.61
N VAL A 54 15.56 -13.42 -13.34
CA VAL A 54 16.47 -12.57 -14.12
C VAL A 54 17.91 -13.07 -14.02
N ASP A 55 18.37 -13.40 -12.82
CA ASP A 55 19.75 -13.87 -12.59
C ASP A 55 20.04 -15.16 -13.36
N ASP A 56 19.13 -16.14 -13.28
CA ASP A 56 19.24 -17.41 -13.99
C ASP A 56 19.20 -17.23 -15.52
N ALA A 57 18.25 -16.43 -16.01
CA ALA A 57 18.11 -16.19 -17.44
C ALA A 57 19.31 -15.42 -18.02
N LYS A 58 19.85 -14.44 -17.28
CA LYS A 58 21.09 -13.73 -17.67
C LYS A 58 22.31 -14.65 -17.64
N LYS A 59 22.42 -15.55 -16.67
CA LYS A 59 23.47 -16.57 -16.68
C LYS A 59 23.34 -17.49 -17.90
N ALA A 60 22.12 -17.91 -18.24
CA ALA A 60 21.88 -18.71 -19.44
C ALA A 60 22.27 -17.97 -20.74
N GLN A 61 22.01 -16.67 -20.85
CA GLN A 61 22.46 -15.85 -21.98
C GLN A 61 23.99 -15.75 -22.08
N GLN A 62 24.69 -15.65 -20.95
CA GLN A 62 26.16 -15.63 -20.93
C GLN A 62 26.76 -16.94 -21.41
N LEU A 63 26.14 -18.06 -21.04
CA LEU A 63 26.57 -19.40 -21.43
C LEU A 63 26.26 -19.69 -22.91
N THR A 64 25.05 -19.31 -23.36
CA THR A 64 24.60 -19.52 -24.74
C THR A 64 23.97 -18.23 -25.29
N PRO A 65 24.76 -17.31 -25.88
CA PRO A 65 24.27 -16.04 -26.41
C PRO A 65 23.27 -16.18 -27.57
N GLY A 66 23.21 -17.35 -28.21
CA GLY A 66 22.29 -17.65 -29.31
C GLY A 66 20.99 -18.33 -28.87
N LEU A 67 20.67 -18.38 -27.58
CA LEU A 67 19.46 -19.04 -27.06
C LEU A 67 18.29 -18.04 -26.93
N PRO A 68 17.31 -18.03 -27.87
CA PRO A 68 16.22 -17.07 -27.85
C PRO A 68 15.38 -17.18 -26.57
N LEU A 69 15.18 -18.42 -26.08
CA LEU A 69 14.43 -18.68 -24.86
C LEU A 69 14.98 -17.94 -23.65
N ALA A 70 16.31 -17.78 -23.53
CA ALA A 70 16.93 -17.05 -22.42
C ALA A 70 16.58 -15.56 -22.44
N PHE A 71 16.52 -14.95 -23.63
CA PHE A 71 16.07 -13.56 -23.80
C PHE A 71 14.59 -13.40 -23.48
N LEU A 72 13.76 -14.36 -23.89
CA LEU A 72 12.34 -14.37 -23.56
C LEU A 72 12.12 -14.42 -22.05
N ARG A 73 12.79 -15.34 -21.34
CA ARG A 73 12.67 -15.47 -19.88
C ARG A 73 13.16 -14.20 -19.15
N THR A 74 14.27 -13.60 -19.58
CA THR A 74 14.74 -12.32 -19.01
C THR A 74 13.74 -11.19 -19.25
N GLY A 75 13.22 -11.05 -20.47
CA GLY A 75 12.25 -10.02 -20.81
C GLY A 75 10.99 -10.08 -19.96
N ILE A 76 10.43 -11.27 -19.78
CA ILE A 76 9.24 -11.49 -18.95
C ILE A 76 9.53 -11.18 -17.48
N ALA A 77 10.67 -11.65 -16.95
CA ALA A 77 11.02 -11.42 -15.56
C ALA A 77 11.30 -9.94 -15.26
N GLU A 78 12.04 -9.22 -16.13
CA GLU A 78 12.28 -7.77 -16.01
C GLU A 78 10.99 -6.96 -16.16
N TYR A 79 10.06 -7.39 -17.01
CA TYR A 79 8.74 -6.77 -17.14
C TYR A 79 7.97 -6.81 -15.81
N HIS A 80 7.98 -7.96 -15.13
CA HIS A 80 7.35 -8.09 -13.81
C HIS A 80 8.09 -7.34 -12.69
N LEU A 81 9.34 -6.93 -12.90
CA LEU A 81 10.08 -6.01 -12.03
C LEU A 81 9.86 -4.53 -12.39
N ASN A 82 8.99 -4.23 -13.36
CA ASN A 82 8.75 -2.90 -13.91
C ASN A 82 9.96 -2.26 -14.60
N HIS A 83 10.99 -3.04 -14.94
CA HIS A 83 12.12 -2.58 -15.74
C HIS A 83 11.81 -2.67 -17.23
N TYR A 84 10.79 -1.93 -17.70
CA TYR A 84 10.24 -2.08 -19.04
C TYR A 84 11.24 -1.78 -20.17
N GLU A 85 12.17 -0.84 -19.97
CA GLU A 85 13.23 -0.56 -20.95
C GLU A 85 14.19 -1.74 -21.10
N SER A 86 14.63 -2.32 -19.98
CA SER A 86 15.49 -3.52 -19.96
C SER A 86 14.77 -4.73 -20.57
N ALA A 87 13.49 -4.91 -20.21
CA ALA A 87 12.65 -5.96 -20.74
C ALA A 87 12.49 -5.84 -22.26
N HIS A 88 12.16 -4.65 -22.77
CA HIS A 88 12.03 -4.37 -24.20
C HIS A 88 13.33 -4.68 -24.96
N ALA A 89 14.46 -4.21 -24.44
CA ALA A 89 15.77 -4.45 -25.06
C ALA A 89 16.10 -5.95 -25.13
N ALA A 90 15.87 -6.72 -24.06
CA ALA A 90 16.12 -8.15 -24.04
C ALA A 90 15.21 -8.90 -25.04
N LEU A 91 13.92 -8.56 -25.07
CA LEU A 91 12.95 -9.18 -25.99
C LEU A 91 13.26 -8.85 -27.45
N ALA A 92 13.67 -7.62 -27.76
CA ALA A 92 14.05 -7.22 -29.10
C ALA A 92 15.29 -7.98 -29.60
N GLN A 93 16.25 -8.24 -28.72
CA GLN A 93 17.39 -9.10 -29.04
C GLN A 93 16.96 -10.55 -29.28
N GLY A 94 16.12 -11.10 -28.41
CA GLY A 94 15.58 -12.45 -28.57
C GLY A 94 14.79 -12.64 -29.88
N GLN A 95 13.99 -11.63 -30.27
CA GLN A 95 13.23 -11.63 -31.51
C GLN A 95 14.13 -11.69 -32.76
N GLN A 96 15.32 -11.09 -32.71
CA GLN A 96 16.28 -11.18 -33.82
C GLN A 96 16.84 -12.61 -33.99
N LEU A 97 16.89 -13.38 -32.91
CA LEU A 97 17.36 -14.77 -32.92
C LEU A 97 16.24 -15.74 -33.32
N ASP A 98 15.00 -15.48 -32.92
CA ASP A 98 13.82 -16.24 -33.34
C ASP A 98 12.68 -15.30 -33.73
N VAL A 99 12.55 -15.05 -35.05
CA VAL A 99 11.52 -14.18 -35.63
C VAL A 99 10.16 -14.89 -35.70
N THR A 100 10.12 -16.22 -35.51
CA THR A 100 8.87 -16.99 -35.66
C THR A 100 8.03 -17.01 -34.40
N ASP A 101 8.66 -16.88 -33.24
CA ASP A 101 7.97 -16.86 -31.95
C ASP A 101 7.26 -15.52 -31.72
N LYS A 102 5.92 -15.56 -31.80
CA LYS A 102 5.05 -14.41 -31.56
C LYS A 102 5.06 -13.94 -30.11
N SER A 103 5.59 -14.73 -29.18
CA SER A 103 5.71 -14.36 -27.77
C SER A 103 6.56 -13.11 -27.60
N PHE A 104 7.64 -12.95 -28.38
CA PHE A 104 8.45 -11.73 -28.36
C PHE A 104 7.64 -10.51 -28.78
N GLU A 105 6.91 -10.58 -29.90
CA GLU A 105 6.09 -9.47 -30.38
C GLU A 105 5.03 -9.07 -29.34
N PHE A 106 4.38 -10.06 -28.71
CA PHE A 106 3.41 -9.83 -27.65
C PHE A 106 4.04 -9.05 -26.48
N TRP A 107 5.15 -9.54 -25.92
CA TRP A 107 5.77 -8.91 -24.76
C TRP A 107 6.42 -7.56 -25.09
N ILE A 108 6.97 -7.37 -26.29
CA ILE A 108 7.49 -6.07 -26.76
C ILE A 108 6.37 -5.04 -26.77
N LYS A 109 5.20 -5.39 -27.34
CA LYS A 109 4.01 -4.52 -27.34
C LYS A 109 3.53 -4.20 -25.93
N GLN A 110 3.56 -5.18 -25.02
CA GLN A 110 3.24 -4.93 -23.61
C GLN A 110 4.23 -3.95 -22.96
N CYS A 111 5.53 -4.13 -23.16
CA CYS A 111 6.55 -3.18 -22.66
C CYS A 111 6.31 -1.76 -23.22
N GLU A 112 6.06 -1.63 -24.53
CA GLU A 112 5.78 -0.34 -25.16
C GLU A 112 4.51 0.32 -24.63
N GLN A 113 3.47 -0.46 -24.33
CA GLN A 113 2.26 0.04 -23.73
C GLN A 113 2.54 0.60 -22.32
N MET A 114 3.26 -0.16 -21.48
CA MET A 114 3.63 0.28 -20.13
C MET A 114 4.56 1.50 -20.13
N MET A 115 5.42 1.64 -21.15
CA MET A 115 6.27 2.83 -21.34
C MET A 115 5.50 4.04 -21.92
N ARG A 116 4.45 3.80 -22.72
CA ARG A 116 3.62 4.85 -23.33
C ARG A 116 2.55 5.37 -22.39
N GLU A 117 2.06 4.54 -21.48
CA GLU A 117 1.35 5.04 -20.31
C GLU A 117 2.24 6.13 -19.69
N PRO A 118 1.74 7.36 -19.50
CA PRO A 118 2.56 8.47 -19.02
C PRO A 118 3.17 8.03 -17.70
N THR A 119 4.45 7.67 -17.78
CA THR A 119 5.12 7.01 -16.69
C THR A 119 5.21 8.06 -15.58
N GLN A 120 4.48 7.79 -14.50
CA GLN A 120 4.77 8.25 -13.14
C GLN A 120 6.15 7.78 -12.64
N ALA A 121 7.08 7.43 -13.54
CA ALA A 121 8.44 7.00 -13.26
C ALA A 121 9.38 7.61 -14.31
N GLY A 122 9.71 8.87 -14.09
CA GLY A 122 10.79 9.55 -14.75
C GLY A 122 11.55 10.40 -13.74
N SER A 123 12.42 9.77 -12.93
CA SER A 123 13.70 10.33 -12.46
C SER A 123 14.21 9.62 -11.19
N GLU A 124 14.71 8.39 -11.30
CA GLU A 124 15.76 7.89 -10.39
C GLU A 124 17.09 7.82 -11.12
N LEU A 125 17.63 8.99 -11.45
CA LEU A 125 19.08 9.18 -11.62
C LEU A 125 19.40 10.67 -11.48
N ARG A 126 19.31 11.16 -10.23
CA ARG A 126 20.09 12.28 -9.69
C ARG A 126 19.76 12.45 -8.21
N THR A 127 20.62 11.96 -7.33
CA THR A 127 20.88 12.68 -6.08
C THR A 127 21.64 13.96 -6.47
N PRO A 128 21.27 15.12 -5.89
CA PRO A 128 21.78 15.44 -4.57
C PRO A 128 20.75 16.05 -3.60
N ALA A 129 20.78 15.52 -2.36
CA ALA A 129 20.70 16.28 -1.11
C ALA A 129 19.46 17.17 -0.81
N VAL A 130 18.25 16.61 -0.86
CA VAL A 130 17.12 17.11 -0.05
C VAL A 130 16.47 15.91 0.65
N PRO A 131 16.15 15.99 1.96
CA PRO A 131 15.52 14.88 2.67
C PRO A 131 14.19 14.53 1.99
N PRO A 132 13.88 13.22 1.83
CA PRO A 132 12.61 12.80 1.22
C PRO A 132 11.46 13.45 1.98
N VAL A 133 10.56 14.10 1.24
CA VAL A 133 9.33 14.69 1.79
C VAL A 133 8.51 13.53 2.34
N LYS A 134 8.61 13.33 3.66
CA LYS A 134 7.88 12.27 4.36
C LYS A 134 6.39 12.62 4.36
N HIS A 135 5.57 11.63 4.04
CA HIS A 135 4.14 11.69 4.29
C HIS A 135 3.76 10.66 5.36
N ASP A 136 2.76 10.99 6.17
CA ASP A 136 2.22 10.15 7.23
C ASP A 136 0.69 10.20 7.12
N TRP A 137 0.00 9.18 7.63
CA TRP A 137 -1.46 9.15 7.62
C TRP A 137 -2.01 8.56 8.90
N TYR A 138 -3.14 9.09 9.32
CA TYR A 138 -3.92 8.55 10.43
C TYR A 138 -5.40 8.65 10.11
N GLN A 139 -6.23 7.94 10.85
CA GLN A 139 -7.67 7.91 10.61
C GLN A 139 -8.45 8.14 11.89
N THR A 140 -9.62 8.74 11.73
CA THR A 140 -10.69 8.77 12.73
C THR A 140 -11.80 7.81 12.32
N GLU A 141 -12.85 7.72 13.12
CA GLU A 141 -14.04 6.92 12.79
C GLU A 141 -14.71 7.37 11.49
N SER A 142 -14.58 8.65 11.14
CA SER A 142 -15.31 9.23 10.00
C SER A 142 -14.44 9.84 8.91
N GLN A 143 -13.12 9.96 9.11
CA GLN A 143 -12.20 10.62 8.18
C GLN A 143 -10.83 9.92 8.13
N VAL A 144 -10.15 10.03 6.99
CA VAL A 144 -8.73 9.68 6.83
C VAL A 144 -7.96 10.97 6.59
N ILE A 145 -6.86 11.15 7.32
CA ILE A 145 -6.03 12.35 7.25
C ILE A 145 -4.64 11.95 6.76
N VAL A 146 -4.25 12.45 5.60
CA VAL A 146 -2.90 12.28 5.04
C VAL A 146 -2.14 13.59 5.22
N THR A 147 -0.94 13.53 5.78
CA THR A 147 -0.10 14.68 6.06
C THR A 147 1.20 14.58 5.28
N VAL A 148 1.51 15.58 4.47
CA VAL A 148 2.77 15.68 3.72
C VAL A 148 3.64 16.78 4.32
N MET A 149 4.88 16.46 4.69
CA MET A 149 5.81 17.40 5.31
C MET A 149 6.49 18.29 4.26
N ALA A 150 5.83 19.39 3.88
CA ALA A 150 6.33 20.38 2.93
C ALA A 150 6.46 21.76 3.57
N LYS A 151 7.65 22.38 3.48
CA LYS A 151 7.91 23.73 4.04
C LYS A 151 7.65 24.81 3.00
N ASN A 152 7.02 25.90 3.45
CA ASN A 152 6.86 27.15 2.70
C ASN A 152 6.15 26.99 1.34
N VAL A 153 5.10 26.17 1.29
CA VAL A 153 4.30 25.93 0.08
C VAL A 153 3.41 27.16 -0.21
N PRO A 154 3.43 27.71 -1.44
CA PRO A 154 2.56 28.82 -1.81
C PRO A 154 1.09 28.35 -1.87
N LYS A 155 0.15 29.24 -1.51
CA LYS A 155 -1.28 28.90 -1.44
C LYS A 155 -1.85 28.45 -2.79
N ASP A 156 -1.31 28.97 -3.89
CA ASP A 156 -1.70 28.63 -5.26
C ASP A 156 -0.87 27.49 -5.89
N GLY A 157 0.17 27.02 -5.19
CA GLY A 157 1.05 25.96 -5.67
C GLY A 157 0.60 24.54 -5.31
N VAL A 158 -0.62 24.37 -4.79
CA VAL A 158 -1.16 23.05 -4.47
C VAL A 158 -2.37 22.78 -5.35
N ARG A 159 -2.27 21.74 -6.17
CA ARG A 159 -3.37 21.22 -6.97
C ARG A 159 -3.78 19.88 -6.39
N VAL A 160 -5.07 19.73 -6.06
CA VAL A 160 -5.60 18.51 -5.47
C VAL A 160 -6.83 18.07 -6.25
N SER A 161 -6.88 16.78 -6.56
CA SER A 161 -8.00 16.10 -7.18
C SER A 161 -8.43 14.96 -6.28
N PHE A 162 -9.66 15.04 -5.76
CA PHE A 162 -10.28 13.96 -5.00
C PHE A 162 -11.18 13.16 -5.95
N MET A 163 -10.98 11.85 -6.02
CA MET A 163 -11.88 10.91 -6.68
C MET A 163 -12.45 9.93 -5.65
N GLU A 164 -13.40 9.08 -6.07
CA GLU A 164 -14.07 8.16 -5.15
C GLU A 164 -13.09 7.19 -4.49
N LYS A 165 -12.07 6.72 -5.21
CA LYS A 165 -11.05 5.78 -4.69
C LYS A 165 -9.63 6.25 -4.92
N GLU A 166 -9.43 7.50 -5.32
CA GLU A 166 -8.09 8.01 -5.65
C GLU A 166 -7.91 9.43 -5.12
N LEU A 167 -6.71 9.74 -4.66
CA LEU A 167 -6.27 11.08 -4.30
C LEU A 167 -5.01 11.40 -5.09
N SER A 168 -5.08 12.43 -5.93
CA SER A 168 -3.93 12.97 -6.65
C SER A 168 -3.67 14.41 -6.21
N ALA A 169 -2.47 14.69 -5.72
CA ALA A 169 -2.08 16.03 -5.28
C ALA A 169 -0.68 16.41 -5.78
N THR A 170 -0.58 17.56 -6.44
CA THR A 170 0.70 18.16 -6.85
C THR A 170 0.99 19.35 -5.95
N ILE A 171 2.14 19.33 -5.28
CA ILE A 171 2.60 20.34 -4.33
C ILE A 171 3.88 20.97 -4.88
N GLN A 172 3.83 22.26 -5.21
CA GLN A 172 5.01 23.02 -5.60
C GLN A 172 5.80 23.41 -4.35
N LEU A 173 7.00 22.86 -4.20
CA LEU A 173 7.90 23.18 -3.10
C LEU A 173 8.58 24.52 -3.36
N ALA A 174 8.98 25.21 -2.29
CA ALA A 174 9.75 26.45 -2.37
C ALA A 174 11.13 26.27 -3.04
N SER A 175 11.62 25.02 -3.18
CA SER A 175 12.83 24.67 -3.94
C SER A 175 12.64 24.72 -5.45
N GLY A 176 11.41 24.88 -5.95
CA GLY A 176 11.08 24.81 -7.37
C GLY A 176 10.76 23.41 -7.89
N GLU A 177 10.85 22.38 -7.04
CA GLU A 177 10.46 21.01 -7.35
C GLU A 177 8.96 20.78 -7.09
N ASN A 178 8.32 19.97 -7.92
CA ASN A 178 6.93 19.56 -7.72
C ASN A 178 6.91 18.17 -7.06
N PHE A 179 6.28 18.07 -5.90
CA PHE A 179 6.01 16.81 -5.23
C PHE A 179 4.61 16.32 -5.64
N ASN A 180 4.54 15.17 -6.31
CA ASN A 180 3.28 14.52 -6.65
C ASN A 180 2.97 13.42 -5.63
N LEU A 181 1.76 13.42 -5.13
CA LEU A 181 1.20 12.44 -4.22
C LEU A 181 0.01 11.79 -4.90
N ASP A 182 0.16 10.56 -5.34
CA ASP A 182 -0.90 9.76 -5.96
C ASP A 182 -1.18 8.53 -5.10
N LEU A 183 -2.39 8.48 -4.52
CA LEU A 183 -2.81 7.44 -3.57
C LEU A 183 -4.05 6.72 -4.12
N HIS A 184 -3.96 5.40 -4.30
CA HIS A 184 -5.09 4.55 -4.65
C HIS A 184 -5.74 4.04 -3.37
N LEU A 185 -6.80 4.72 -2.93
CA LEU A 185 -7.47 4.48 -1.66
C LEU A 185 -8.16 3.12 -1.65
N LEU A 186 -7.98 2.38 -0.55
CA LEU A 186 -8.59 1.06 -0.35
C LEU A 186 -10.14 1.12 -0.33
N HIS A 187 -10.70 2.17 0.25
CA HIS A 187 -12.14 2.37 0.36
C HIS A 187 -12.58 3.69 -0.26
N SER A 188 -13.86 3.74 -0.60
CA SER A 188 -14.45 4.93 -1.19
C SER A 188 -14.47 6.10 -0.19
N ILE A 189 -14.24 7.29 -0.72
CA ILE A 189 -14.35 8.57 -0.02
C ILE A 189 -15.41 9.42 -0.69
N VAL A 190 -15.94 10.42 0.03
CA VAL A 190 -16.86 11.42 -0.52
C VAL A 190 -16.02 12.61 -1.00
N PRO A 191 -15.77 12.78 -2.31
CA PRO A 191 -14.87 13.83 -2.81
C PRO A 191 -15.37 15.22 -2.45
N GLN A 192 -16.70 15.42 -2.47
CA GLN A 192 -17.35 16.71 -2.20
C GLN A 192 -17.23 17.15 -0.73
N GLN A 193 -16.99 16.21 0.19
CA GLN A 193 -16.81 16.48 1.62
C GLN A 193 -15.34 16.38 2.06
N SER A 194 -14.46 16.03 1.13
CA SER A 194 -13.02 15.96 1.36
C SER A 194 -12.41 17.35 1.13
N ASN A 195 -11.42 17.71 1.94
CA ASN A 195 -10.75 19.01 1.83
C ASN A 195 -9.25 18.88 2.11
N PHE A 196 -8.51 19.94 1.81
CA PHE A 196 -7.10 20.02 2.16
C PHE A 196 -6.80 21.34 2.85
N LYS A 197 -5.74 21.35 3.65
CA LYS A 197 -5.25 22.52 4.39
C LYS A 197 -3.75 22.64 4.18
N ILE A 198 -3.35 23.78 3.63
CA ILE A 198 -1.93 24.14 3.50
C ILE A 198 -1.49 24.83 4.80
N LEU A 199 -0.47 24.30 5.44
CA LEU A 199 0.23 24.91 6.58
C LEU A 199 1.65 25.28 6.16
N THR A 200 2.33 26.05 7.00
CA THR A 200 3.71 26.51 6.73
C THR A 200 4.75 25.39 6.73
N THR A 201 4.47 24.29 7.43
CA THR A 201 5.39 23.15 7.63
C THR A 201 4.87 21.83 7.08
N LYS A 202 3.61 21.78 6.66
CA LYS A 202 2.94 20.57 6.17
C LYS A 202 1.70 20.89 5.34
N VAL A 203 1.26 19.94 4.55
CA VAL A 203 -0.04 19.96 3.85
C VAL A 203 -0.86 18.79 4.38
N GLU A 204 -2.07 19.06 4.84
CA GLU A 204 -2.99 18.05 5.37
C GLU A 204 -4.15 17.84 4.41
N PHE A 205 -4.40 16.59 4.01
CA PHE A 205 -5.53 16.16 3.21
C PHE A 205 -6.50 15.42 4.13
N LYS A 206 -7.74 15.91 4.23
CA LYS A 206 -8.81 15.26 4.99
C LYS A 206 -9.81 14.64 4.02
N LEU A 207 -9.83 13.32 4.02
CA LEU A 207 -10.69 12.51 3.18
C LEU A 207 -11.88 12.05 4.02
N LYS A 208 -13.09 12.34 3.57
CA LYS A 208 -14.32 11.89 4.24
C LYS A 208 -14.63 10.46 3.81
N LYS A 209 -14.74 9.53 4.76
CA LYS A 209 -15.11 8.15 4.47
C LYS A 209 -16.59 8.07 4.04
N THR A 210 -16.90 7.26 3.03
CA THR A 210 -18.30 6.88 2.70
C THR A 210 -18.85 5.92 3.73
N ASP A 211 -18.02 4.96 4.12
CA ASP A 211 -18.40 3.86 5.01
C ASP A 211 -17.78 4.05 6.40
N GLY A 212 -18.49 3.64 7.44
CA GLY A 212 -17.99 3.60 8.83
C GLY A 212 -16.95 2.50 9.07
N ILE A 213 -16.15 2.16 8.06
CA ILE A 213 -15.16 1.09 8.08
C ILE A 213 -13.82 1.66 8.52
N ARG A 214 -13.10 0.89 9.35
CA ARG A 214 -11.73 1.19 9.74
C ARG A 214 -10.78 0.66 8.67
N TRP A 215 -9.92 1.54 8.15
CA TRP A 215 -9.00 1.20 7.06
C TRP A 215 -7.78 0.49 7.64
N GLU A 216 -7.53 -0.76 7.26
CA GLU A 216 -6.32 -1.47 7.69
C GLU A 216 -5.08 -0.98 6.93
N LYS A 217 -5.28 -0.51 5.70
CA LYS A 217 -4.24 0.04 4.83
C LYS A 217 -4.79 1.26 4.08
N LEU A 218 -3.91 2.24 3.81
CA LEU A 218 -4.27 3.43 3.02
C LEU A 218 -4.47 3.08 1.54
N GLU A 219 -3.61 2.20 1.00
CA GLU A 219 -3.56 1.87 -0.42
C GLU A 219 -3.70 0.36 -0.74
N GLY A 220 -4.51 0.03 -1.74
CA GLY A 220 -4.57 -1.32 -2.31
C GLY A 220 -5.75 -1.56 -3.26
N GLU A 221 -5.56 -2.48 -4.20
CA GLU A 221 -6.65 -3.06 -5.00
C GLU A 221 -7.40 -4.09 -4.17
N GLY A 222 -8.42 -3.64 -3.44
CA GLY A 222 -9.31 -4.53 -2.71
C GLY A 222 -10.27 -5.26 -3.66
N GLN A 223 -10.05 -6.55 -3.89
CA GLN A 223 -11.19 -7.47 -4.06
C GLN A 223 -12.14 -7.23 -2.87
N GLU A 224 -13.40 -6.92 -3.15
CA GLU A 224 -14.47 -7.00 -2.16
C GLU A 224 -14.60 -8.46 -1.71
N SER A 225 -13.82 -8.87 -0.71
CA SER A 225 -13.96 -10.19 -0.12
C SER A 225 -15.22 -10.21 0.73
N ASN A 226 -16.31 -10.63 0.07
CA ASN A 226 -17.50 -11.25 0.63
C ASN A 226 -18.22 -10.45 1.72
N ILE A 227 -19.23 -9.72 1.26
CA ILE A 227 -20.38 -9.27 2.04
C ILE A 227 -20.92 -10.44 2.89
N LYS A 228 -20.77 -10.38 4.22
CA LYS A 228 -21.78 -10.97 5.11
C LYS A 228 -22.88 -9.95 5.30
N HIS A 229 -23.84 -9.98 4.38
CA HIS A 229 -25.13 -9.34 4.53
C HIS A 229 -25.83 -10.03 5.70
N PHE A 230 -25.92 -9.37 6.85
CA PHE A 230 -26.78 -9.85 7.92
C PHE A 230 -28.21 -9.43 7.58
N ASN A 231 -28.91 -10.28 6.82
CA ASN A 231 -30.31 -10.07 6.45
C ASN A 231 -31.19 -10.53 7.62
N PRO A 232 -32.03 -9.68 8.24
CA PRO A 232 -32.71 -9.98 9.51
C PRO A 232 -34.03 -10.76 9.35
N SER A 233 -34.21 -11.53 8.29
CA SER A 233 -35.53 -12.12 7.97
C SER A 233 -35.44 -13.51 7.37
N ARG A 234 -35.15 -14.51 8.22
CA ARG A 234 -35.82 -15.83 8.25
C ARG A 234 -35.16 -16.74 9.29
N CYS A 235 -35.81 -16.82 10.45
CA CYS A 235 -35.53 -17.81 11.49
C CYS A 235 -36.03 -19.20 11.05
N PRO A 236 -35.23 -20.28 11.22
CA PRO A 236 -35.80 -21.56 11.58
C PRO A 236 -36.08 -21.52 13.09
N SER A 237 -37.35 -21.74 13.41
CA SER A 237 -37.91 -21.78 14.75
C SER A 237 -37.05 -22.60 15.73
N SER A 238 -36.53 -21.93 16.76
CA SER A 238 -36.22 -22.55 18.04
C SER A 238 -36.19 -21.46 19.12
N THR A 239 -36.99 -21.70 20.15
CA THR A 239 -37.48 -20.79 21.18
C THR A 239 -36.37 -20.30 22.11
N ASP A 240 -36.03 -19.00 22.12
CA ASP A 240 -35.29 -18.38 23.23
C ASP A 240 -35.88 -17.00 23.61
N PRO A 241 -36.40 -16.80 24.84
CA PRO A 241 -37.05 -15.56 25.31
C PRO A 241 -36.15 -14.31 25.40
N ARG A 242 -34.88 -14.38 24.98
CA ARG A 242 -33.87 -13.32 25.21
C ARG A 242 -33.72 -12.30 24.07
N ALA A 243 -34.36 -12.51 22.92
CA ALA A 243 -34.22 -11.62 21.77
C ALA A 243 -35.02 -10.29 21.88
N CYS A 244 -36.17 -10.25 22.57
CA CYS A 244 -37.00 -9.04 22.67
C CYS A 244 -36.54 -8.01 23.71
N LYS A 245 -35.40 -8.21 24.39
CA LYS A 245 -34.95 -7.34 25.49
C LYS A 245 -33.90 -6.30 25.07
N TRP A 246 -33.29 -6.46 23.90
CA TRP A 246 -32.21 -5.60 23.42
C TRP A 246 -32.73 -4.33 22.73
N ASP A 247 -33.83 -4.41 21.97
CA ASP A 247 -34.39 -3.24 21.27
C ASP A 247 -34.97 -2.18 22.22
N LYS A 248 -35.44 -2.56 23.41
CA LYS A 248 -35.85 -1.59 24.45
C LYS A 248 -34.67 -0.89 25.12
N MET A 249 -33.54 -1.60 25.27
CA MET A 249 -32.36 -1.08 25.96
C MET A 249 -31.62 -0.03 25.13
N VAL A 250 -31.58 -0.18 23.79
CA VAL A 250 -30.87 0.75 22.90
C VAL A 250 -31.57 2.11 22.77
N VAL A 251 -32.91 2.12 22.88
CA VAL A 251 -33.71 3.36 22.87
C VAL A 251 -33.56 4.09 24.22
N ASP A 252 -33.61 3.36 25.34
CA ASP A 252 -33.43 3.95 26.67
C ASP A 252 -32.00 4.50 26.86
N ILE A 253 -30.94 3.80 26.41
CA ILE A 253 -29.53 4.26 26.49
C ILE A 253 -29.28 5.54 25.68
N SER A 254 -29.94 5.70 24.53
CA SER A 254 -29.77 6.88 23.67
C SER A 254 -30.45 8.14 24.23
N GLU A 255 -31.50 7.98 25.03
CA GLU A 255 -32.17 9.07 25.75
C GLU A 255 -31.44 9.39 27.06
N GLU A 256 -30.87 8.40 27.75
CA GLU A 256 -30.12 8.54 29.01
C GLU A 256 -28.76 9.24 28.81
N GLU A 257 -28.03 8.98 27.70
CA GLU A 257 -26.76 9.66 27.37
C GLU A 257 -26.92 11.17 27.07
N LYS A 258 -28.13 11.60 26.66
CA LYS A 258 -28.42 13.03 26.46
C LYS A 258 -28.75 13.75 27.78
N SER A 259 -29.30 13.05 28.77
CA SER A 259 -29.53 13.60 30.11
C SER A 259 -28.29 13.54 31.02
N GLU A 260 -27.46 12.50 30.94
CA GLU A 260 -26.26 12.34 31.80
C GLU A 260 -25.14 13.35 31.47
N LYS A 261 -25.08 13.88 30.25
CA LYS A 261 -24.09 14.90 29.86
C LYS A 261 -24.19 16.20 30.66
N LEU A 262 -25.32 16.48 31.31
CA LEU A 262 -25.52 17.68 32.12
C LEU A 262 -25.30 17.47 33.63
N GLU A 263 -25.38 16.22 34.11
CA GLU A 263 -25.26 15.90 35.54
C GLU A 263 -23.82 15.51 35.94
N GLY A 264 -23.03 15.01 34.99
CA GLY A 264 -21.67 14.52 35.23
C GLY A 264 -20.63 15.62 35.51
N ASP A 265 -20.69 16.77 34.84
CA ASP A 265 -19.62 17.78 34.92
C ASP A 265 -19.59 18.49 36.27
N ALA A 266 -20.76 18.70 36.89
CA ALA A 266 -20.88 19.27 38.23
C ALA A 266 -20.45 18.28 39.33
N ALA A 267 -20.79 16.99 39.18
CA ALA A 267 -20.36 15.93 40.09
C ALA A 267 -18.85 15.69 40.02
N LEU A 268 -18.27 15.72 38.81
CA LEU A 268 -16.83 15.61 38.61
C LEU A 268 -16.09 16.78 39.25
N ASN A 269 -16.55 18.01 39.04
CA ASN A 269 -15.90 19.21 39.58
C ASN A 269 -15.98 19.25 41.12
N LYS A 270 -17.09 18.77 41.70
CA LYS A 270 -17.25 18.62 43.16
C LYS A 270 -16.34 17.52 43.73
N LEU A 271 -16.15 16.41 42.99
CA LEU A 271 -15.21 15.34 43.33
C LEU A 271 -13.76 15.85 43.30
N PHE A 272 -13.39 16.67 42.32
CA PHE A 272 -12.06 17.29 42.25
C PHE A 272 -11.82 18.27 43.42
N GLN A 273 -12.82 19.06 43.81
CA GLN A 273 -12.72 19.96 44.98
C GLN A 273 -12.58 19.18 46.30
N GLN A 274 -13.28 18.06 46.42
CA GLN A 274 -13.23 17.22 47.62
C GLN A 274 -11.88 16.52 47.77
N ILE A 275 -11.31 15.98 46.68
CA ILE A 275 -9.96 15.40 46.64
C ILE A 275 -8.89 16.47 46.97
N TYR A 276 -9.10 17.74 46.56
CA TYR A 276 -8.20 18.82 46.92
C TYR A 276 -8.28 19.20 48.40
N CYS A 277 -9.48 19.26 49.00
CA CYS A 277 -9.63 19.56 50.43
C CYS A 277 -9.04 18.45 51.31
N ASP A 278 -9.32 17.19 50.99
CA ASP A 278 -8.93 16.00 51.78
C ASP A 278 -7.49 15.51 51.48
N GLY A 279 -6.82 16.04 50.45
CA GLY A 279 -5.45 15.69 50.11
C GLY A 279 -4.41 16.21 51.12
N THR A 280 -3.42 15.37 51.45
CA THR A 280 -2.23 15.76 52.24
C THR A 280 -1.41 16.83 51.51
N ASP A 281 -0.62 17.62 52.25
CA ASP A 281 0.15 18.76 51.71
C ASP A 281 1.07 18.38 50.54
N GLU A 282 1.45 17.10 50.43
CA GLU A 282 2.23 16.56 49.33
C GLU A 282 1.43 16.42 48.03
N VAL A 283 0.15 16.04 48.10
CA VAL A 283 -0.78 15.97 46.94
C VAL A 283 -1.12 17.37 46.44
N LYS A 284 -1.37 18.31 47.37
CA LYS A 284 -1.60 19.73 47.06
C LYS A 284 -0.37 20.36 46.40
N ARG A 285 0.83 20.02 46.87
CA ARG A 285 2.11 20.48 46.30
C ARG A 285 2.38 19.86 44.93
N ALA A 286 2.05 18.58 44.71
CA ALA A 286 2.19 17.92 43.42
C ALA A 286 1.28 18.56 42.35
N MET A 287 0.02 18.89 42.70
CA MET A 287 -0.90 19.61 41.80
C MET A 287 -0.43 21.04 41.47
N ASN A 288 0.11 21.78 42.45
CA ASN A 288 0.69 23.11 42.20
C ASN A 288 2.01 23.07 41.41
N LYS A 289 2.66 21.90 41.32
CA LYS A 289 3.92 21.71 40.57
C LYS A 289 3.67 21.30 39.11
N SER A 290 2.56 20.59 38.84
CA SER A 290 2.14 20.21 37.48
C SER A 290 1.45 21.35 36.71
N PHE A 291 0.95 22.37 37.41
CA PHE A 291 0.51 23.63 36.82
C PHE A 291 1.40 24.80 37.29
N PRO A 292 2.55 25.08 36.63
CA PRO A 292 3.17 26.39 36.80
C PRO A 292 2.21 27.44 36.24
N LEU A 293 1.49 28.12 37.13
CA LEU A 293 0.85 29.41 36.83
C LEU A 293 1.92 30.29 36.18
N ARG A 294 1.83 30.49 34.86
CA ARG A 294 2.46 31.62 34.20
C ARG A 294 1.89 32.85 34.90
N LYS A 295 2.64 33.39 35.86
CA LYS A 295 2.40 34.73 36.37
C LYS A 295 2.57 35.67 35.17
N TYR A 296 1.44 36.15 34.65
CA TYR A 296 1.44 37.40 33.93
C TYR A 296 1.83 38.47 34.96
N SER A 297 3.09 38.89 34.87
CA SER A 297 3.54 40.15 35.43
C SER A 297 3.07 41.23 34.47
N THR A 298 2.13 42.05 34.94
CA THR A 298 1.83 43.36 34.37
C THR A 298 1.90 44.34 35.53
N ASN A 299 2.70 45.39 35.30
CA ASN A 299 2.88 46.57 36.14
C ASN A 299 1.56 47.17 36.63
#